data_AF-A0A9P9ICD4-F1
#
_entry.id   AF-A0A9P9ICD4-F1
#
_cell.length_a   1.000
_cell.length_b   1.000
_cell.length_c   1.000
_cell.angle_alpha   90.00
_cell.angle_beta   90.00
_cell.angle_gamma   90.00
#
_symmetry.space_group_name_H-M   'P 1'
#
loop_
_entity.id
_entity.type
_entity.pdbx_description
1 polymer ?
#
loop_
_entity_poly.entity_id
_entity_poly.type
_entity_poly.pdbx_seq_one_letter_code
_entity_poly.pdbx_strand_id
1 'polypeptide(L)'
;MRAAASVATPWPSPDKEVVTGASSTPAYEILCVRTIQTSEPIPINVRDLDETPPDDEYWLGCLVPADELESNSSSWASVKHLPPIHVVGKTPDDGFYEVAVAQSRVGWLLERHFPFKLKSMECLQSNVWRRSHAIERIHGMIEAERRSRSCFKRNAVSGIVSGHGRGLDRYYRLVTPCMDLLAAIEWAILIRDILASPDEVLDQFLLSYLFLSLHLLEDLCGPSAFELLQKTREAWIKELQRLEREKTTSPMHDVKAEMHEVALLRGLLESAGGIRDCSQHQFDKEASTNDNLTTLGHLFGLDSVELVPYGGSNTDKVRDVLIISKPLGCNEMDVMKLQHQISLYVQIGFSDAVYGTLPASLINALGNGTMIGAQSMIATTFRQMPWLKKPENHLPLFLYYLATSQIDDKALLEWMASVKGKCEYWQIIAGLRETQTAEQFALRLTALLCYGLVLESPDEVSEPVNGSYLCDFFQHLNRHELRNRRAMWERMVCSFRRVVNCHPTARHWLDTIIKAELPRHWTDGFSDLCWGHRLDLGETEKDACEKARSEFDDVSKRLMASDWGMKEKLGEEWEIVDGTVTL
;
A
#
# COMPACT_ATOMS: atom_id res chain seq x y z
N MET A 1 17.90 14.79 -34.40
CA MET A 1 18.42 15.98 -35.12
C MET A 1 17.56 16.17 -36.36
N ARG A 2 16.96 17.36 -36.50
CA ARG A 2 16.08 17.98 -37.53
C ARG A 2 15.82 17.21 -38.86
N ALA A 3 14.64 17.25 -39.49
CA ALA A 3 13.67 18.35 -39.57
C ALA A 3 12.24 17.86 -39.84
N ALA A 4 11.25 18.47 -39.18
CA ALA A 4 9.84 18.44 -39.56
C ALA A 4 9.52 19.76 -40.26
N ALA A 5 9.03 19.69 -41.50
CA ALA A 5 8.56 20.86 -42.23
C ALA A 5 7.08 21.11 -41.87
N SER A 6 6.87 22.20 -41.13
CA SER A 6 5.57 22.82 -40.90
C SER A 6 5.04 23.40 -42.21
N VAL A 7 3.87 22.95 -42.66
CA VAL A 7 3.05 23.66 -43.63
C VAL A 7 1.68 23.85 -43.01
N ALA A 8 1.52 24.96 -42.30
CA ALA A 8 0.22 25.48 -41.90
C ALA A 8 -0.35 26.28 -43.09
N THR A 9 -1.41 25.79 -43.71
CA THR A 9 -2.26 26.60 -44.60
C THR A 9 -3.38 27.24 -43.77
N PRO A 10 -3.47 28.57 -43.68
CA PRO A 10 -4.63 29.24 -43.11
C PRO A 10 -5.76 29.31 -44.17
N TRP A 11 -6.98 29.00 -43.77
CA TRP A 11 -8.19 29.35 -44.53
C TRP A 11 -8.87 30.58 -43.91
N PRO A 12 -9.51 31.45 -44.71
CA PRO A 12 -9.84 32.82 -44.32
C PRO A 12 -11.16 32.90 -43.54
N SER A 13 -11.18 33.78 -42.55
CA SER A 13 -12.40 34.19 -41.84
C SER A 13 -13.28 35.13 -42.70
N PRO A 14 -14.61 35.10 -42.54
CA PRO A 14 -15.50 36.07 -43.15
C PRO A 14 -15.63 37.29 -42.22
N ASP A 15 -15.52 38.52 -42.74
CA ASP A 15 -16.49 39.59 -42.50
C ASP A 15 -16.09 40.95 -43.13
N LYS A 16 -17.05 41.45 -43.93
CA LYS A 16 -17.60 42.81 -44.10
C LYS A 16 -16.74 44.09 -44.26
N GLU A 17 -17.09 44.77 -45.36
CA GLU A 17 -17.25 46.21 -45.61
C GLU A 17 -16.01 47.13 -45.63
N VAL A 18 -15.76 47.80 -46.78
CA VAL A 18 -16.18 49.18 -47.08
C VAL A 18 -15.72 49.56 -48.51
N VAL A 19 -16.54 50.38 -49.17
CA VAL A 19 -16.48 50.85 -50.56
C VAL A 19 -15.38 51.89 -50.81
N THR A 20 -14.90 51.94 -52.05
CA THR A 20 -14.51 53.10 -52.91
C THR A 20 -13.07 53.11 -53.40
N GLY A 21 -12.92 53.43 -54.69
CA GLY A 21 -11.69 54.00 -55.24
C GLY A 21 -11.08 53.21 -56.39
N ALA A 22 -11.44 53.58 -57.61
CA ALA A 22 -10.76 53.14 -58.83
C ALA A 22 -9.33 53.70 -58.91
N SER A 23 -8.39 52.87 -59.37
CA SER A 23 -7.55 53.09 -60.55
C SER A 23 -6.11 52.59 -60.40
N SER A 24 -5.59 52.13 -61.54
CA SER A 24 -4.19 51.78 -61.88
C SER A 24 -3.69 50.37 -61.54
N THR A 25 -3.82 49.51 -62.57
CA THR A 25 -3.03 48.32 -62.97
C THR A 25 -1.50 48.55 -62.93
N PRO A 26 -0.59 47.55 -63.12
CA PRO A 26 -0.79 46.21 -63.71
C PRO A 26 0.01 45.02 -63.08
N ALA A 27 -0.46 43.79 -63.28
CA ALA A 27 0.39 42.65 -63.66
C ALA A 27 -0.50 41.48 -64.08
N TYR A 28 -0.16 40.84 -65.20
CA TYR A 28 -0.82 39.63 -65.68
C TYR A 28 -0.62 38.49 -64.67
N GLU A 29 -1.61 38.20 -63.83
CA GLU A 29 -1.68 36.92 -63.13
C GLU A 29 -2.29 35.89 -64.08
N ILE A 30 -1.44 34.98 -64.57
CA ILE A 30 -1.89 33.74 -65.18
C ILE A 30 -2.45 32.88 -64.03
N LEU A 31 -3.77 32.80 -63.95
CA LEU A 31 -4.50 31.93 -63.03
C LEU A 31 -4.30 30.48 -63.50
N CYS A 32 -3.26 29.82 -63.01
CA CYS A 32 -3.11 28.37 -63.15
C CYS A 32 -4.10 27.67 -62.20
N VAL A 33 -5.32 27.44 -62.67
CA VAL A 33 -6.25 26.51 -62.03
C VAL A 33 -5.74 25.09 -62.29
N ARG A 34 -5.10 24.50 -61.27
CA ARG A 34 -4.83 23.06 -61.28
C ARG A 34 -6.10 22.37 -60.79
N THR A 35 -6.93 21.94 -61.73
CA THR A 35 -8.01 20.99 -61.43
C THR A 35 -7.34 19.69 -61.00
N ILE A 36 -7.25 19.45 -59.70
CA ILE A 36 -6.93 18.12 -59.18
C ILE A 36 -8.16 17.28 -59.55
N GLN A 37 -8.00 16.39 -60.52
CA GLN A 37 -8.94 15.28 -60.66
C GLN A 37 -8.92 14.54 -59.33
N THR A 38 -9.95 14.74 -58.52
CA THR A 38 -10.26 13.84 -57.41
C THR A 38 -10.37 12.46 -58.03
N SER A 39 -9.39 11.61 -57.73
CA SER A 39 -9.48 10.18 -58.02
C SER A 39 -10.85 9.69 -57.57
N GLU A 40 -11.44 8.78 -58.35
CA GLU A 40 -12.67 8.11 -57.96
C GLU A 40 -12.58 7.67 -56.49
N PRO A 41 -13.65 7.82 -55.68
CA PRO A 41 -13.64 7.43 -54.29
C PRO A 41 -13.21 5.96 -54.21
N ILE A 42 -12.07 5.71 -53.58
CA ILE A 42 -11.57 4.36 -53.35
C ILE A 42 -12.69 3.61 -52.61
N PRO A 43 -13.20 2.49 -53.16
CA PRO A 43 -14.27 1.75 -52.50
C PRO A 43 -13.87 1.40 -51.06
N ILE A 44 -14.76 1.71 -50.11
CA ILE A 44 -14.59 1.32 -48.72
C ILE A 44 -14.81 -0.19 -48.61
N ASN A 45 -13.72 -0.95 -48.68
CA ASN A 45 -13.74 -2.37 -48.34
C ASN A 45 -13.63 -2.52 -46.82
N VAL A 46 -14.77 -2.69 -46.16
CA VAL A 46 -14.87 -2.79 -44.69
C VAL A 46 -14.11 -3.99 -44.13
N ARG A 47 -13.86 -5.03 -44.96
CA ARG A 47 -13.15 -6.25 -44.56
C ARG A 47 -11.73 -6.00 -44.05
N ASP A 48 -11.10 -4.90 -44.46
CA ASP A 48 -9.75 -4.52 -44.01
C ASP A 48 -9.74 -4.02 -42.54
N LEU A 49 -10.92 -3.75 -41.96
CA LEU A 49 -11.12 -3.21 -40.62
C LEU A 49 -11.92 -4.16 -39.70
N ASP A 50 -12.30 -5.35 -40.18
CA ASP A 50 -13.10 -6.31 -39.39
C ASP A 50 -12.25 -7.05 -38.34
N GLU A 51 -10.93 -7.04 -38.46
CA GLU A 51 -10.03 -7.69 -37.51
C GLU A 51 -9.84 -6.85 -36.24
N THR A 52 -9.97 -7.50 -35.09
CA THR A 52 -9.62 -6.90 -33.80
C THR A 52 -8.13 -6.57 -33.75
N PRO A 53 -7.77 -5.33 -33.35
CA PRO A 53 -6.38 -4.94 -33.12
C PRO A 53 -5.64 -5.88 -32.16
N PRO A 54 -4.35 -6.17 -32.39
CA PRO A 54 -3.50 -6.82 -31.40
C PRO A 54 -3.48 -6.08 -30.06
N ASP A 55 -3.34 -6.82 -28.96
CA ASP A 55 -3.35 -6.27 -27.59
C ASP A 55 -2.20 -5.28 -27.31
N ASP A 56 -1.08 -5.39 -28.02
CA ASP A 56 0.07 -4.50 -27.91
C ASP A 56 -0.02 -3.25 -28.82
N GLU A 57 -1.06 -3.16 -29.67
CA GLU A 57 -1.24 -2.03 -30.56
C GLU A 57 -1.55 -0.73 -29.78
N TYR A 58 -0.99 0.38 -30.26
CA TYR A 58 -1.29 1.71 -29.74
C TYR A 58 -2.57 2.27 -30.36
N TRP A 59 -3.30 3.03 -29.56
CA TRP A 59 -4.51 3.72 -29.97
C TRP A 59 -4.30 5.23 -29.95
N LEU A 60 -4.82 5.91 -30.96
CA LEU A 60 -4.66 7.35 -31.19
C LEU A 60 -6.02 8.04 -31.15
N GLY A 61 -6.05 9.22 -30.53
CA GLY A 61 -7.24 10.07 -30.48
C GLY A 61 -7.37 10.93 -31.73
N CYS A 62 -8.56 10.93 -32.32
CA CYS A 62 -8.94 11.73 -33.47
C CYS A 62 -10.15 12.59 -33.14
N LEU A 63 -10.24 13.77 -33.76
CA LEU A 63 -11.42 14.63 -33.74
C LEU A 63 -12.15 14.50 -35.07
N VAL A 64 -13.39 14.02 -35.03
CA VAL A 64 -14.26 13.85 -36.19
C VAL A 64 -15.39 14.86 -36.11
N PRO A 65 -15.69 15.63 -37.17
CA PRO A 65 -16.83 16.56 -37.17
C PRO A 65 -18.15 15.88 -36.78
N ALA A 66 -19.00 16.56 -36.02
CA ALA A 66 -20.23 15.96 -35.50
C ALA A 66 -21.21 15.54 -36.61
N ASP A 67 -21.34 16.34 -37.66
CA ASP A 67 -22.14 16.07 -38.85
C ASP A 67 -21.70 14.79 -39.59
N GLU A 68 -20.40 14.50 -39.59
CA GLU A 68 -19.84 13.28 -40.18
C GLU A 68 -20.16 12.02 -39.38
N LEU A 69 -20.31 12.07 -38.05
CA LEU A 69 -20.65 10.88 -37.24
C LEU A 69 -22.14 10.66 -37.05
N GLU A 70 -22.92 11.75 -37.06
CA GLU A 70 -24.37 11.74 -36.88
C GLU A 70 -25.13 11.47 -38.18
N SER A 71 -24.56 11.82 -39.33
CA SER A 71 -25.18 11.54 -40.64
C SER A 71 -25.07 10.07 -41.01
N ASN A 72 -26.19 9.44 -41.39
CA ASN A 72 -26.21 8.05 -41.88
C ASN A 72 -25.61 7.89 -43.29
N SER A 73 -25.39 8.98 -44.02
CA SER A 73 -24.82 8.96 -45.37
C SER A 73 -23.31 9.20 -45.41
N SER A 74 -22.65 9.36 -44.26
CA SER A 74 -21.22 9.62 -44.19
C SER A 74 -20.39 8.33 -44.28
N SER A 75 -19.12 8.48 -44.64
CA SER A 75 -18.15 7.38 -44.62
C SER A 75 -17.94 6.84 -43.19
N TRP A 76 -18.00 7.72 -42.19
CA TRP A 76 -17.86 7.35 -40.77
C TRP A 76 -19.00 6.48 -40.26
N ALA A 77 -20.24 6.66 -40.73
CA ALA A 77 -21.36 5.82 -40.36
C ALA A 77 -21.12 4.34 -40.68
N SER A 78 -20.40 4.06 -41.77
CA SER A 78 -20.08 2.70 -42.22
C SER A 78 -18.96 2.00 -41.43
N VAL A 79 -18.14 2.74 -40.66
CA VAL A 79 -16.95 2.17 -39.98
C VAL A 79 -16.91 2.40 -38.47
N LYS A 80 -17.73 3.29 -37.90
CA LYS A 80 -17.69 3.67 -36.48
C LYS A 80 -17.98 2.55 -35.47
N HIS A 81 -18.46 1.41 -35.94
CA HIS A 81 -18.82 0.24 -35.13
C HIS A 81 -17.78 -0.90 -35.24
N LEU A 82 -16.73 -0.71 -36.03
CA LEU A 82 -15.73 -1.74 -36.29
C LEU A 82 -14.71 -1.82 -35.15
N PRO A 83 -14.14 -3.01 -34.88
CA PRO A 83 -13.22 -3.23 -33.76
C PRO A 83 -12.03 -2.25 -33.62
N PRO A 84 -11.40 -1.72 -34.70
CA PRO A 84 -10.30 -0.77 -34.55
C PRO A 84 -10.72 0.68 -34.31
N ILE A 85 -12.02 0.97 -34.19
CA ILE A 85 -12.57 2.33 -34.08
C ILE A 85 -13.54 2.40 -32.91
N HIS A 86 -13.30 3.32 -31.98
CA HIS A 86 -14.17 3.51 -30.82
C HIS A 86 -14.53 4.97 -30.59
N VAL A 87 -15.83 5.28 -30.51
CA VAL A 87 -16.30 6.64 -30.25
C VAL A 87 -16.25 6.91 -28.74
N VAL A 88 -15.30 7.75 -28.33
CA VAL A 88 -15.08 8.12 -26.93
C VAL A 88 -16.21 9.02 -26.43
N GLY A 89 -16.61 9.99 -27.26
CA GLY A 89 -17.78 10.84 -27.02
C GLY A 89 -17.64 12.23 -27.62
N LYS A 90 -18.61 13.10 -27.33
CA LYS A 90 -18.76 14.42 -27.96
C LYS A 90 -18.00 15.52 -27.20
N THR A 91 -17.40 16.46 -27.91
CA THR A 91 -16.69 17.60 -27.30
C THR A 91 -17.67 18.60 -26.67
N PRO A 92 -17.24 19.41 -25.68
CA PRO A 92 -18.12 20.34 -24.96
C PRO A 92 -18.86 21.38 -25.82
N ASP A 93 -18.27 21.75 -26.95
CA ASP A 93 -18.82 22.68 -27.94
C ASP A 93 -19.79 22.01 -28.92
N ASP A 94 -20.01 20.70 -28.78
CA ASP A 94 -20.81 19.85 -29.64
C ASP A 94 -20.38 19.83 -31.12
N GLY A 95 -19.22 20.40 -31.46
CA GLY A 95 -18.73 20.51 -32.84
C GLY A 95 -18.02 19.25 -33.35
N PHE A 96 -17.45 18.46 -32.44
CA PHE A 96 -16.67 17.27 -32.78
C PHE A 96 -17.00 16.09 -31.88
N TYR A 97 -16.66 14.89 -32.34
CA TYR A 97 -16.50 13.70 -31.52
C TYR A 97 -15.03 13.36 -31.39
N GLU A 98 -14.63 12.94 -30.21
CA GLU A 98 -13.38 12.24 -30.01
C GLU A 98 -13.58 10.76 -30.33
N VAL A 99 -12.74 10.25 -31.22
CA VAL A 99 -12.74 8.86 -31.69
C VAL A 99 -11.34 8.29 -31.47
N ALA A 100 -11.25 7.19 -30.74
CA ALA A 100 -10.02 6.42 -30.59
C ALA A 100 -9.91 5.45 -31.76
N VAL A 101 -8.74 5.39 -32.39
CA VAL A 101 -8.48 4.54 -33.56
C VAL A 101 -7.17 3.78 -33.36
N ALA A 102 -7.15 2.50 -33.68
CA ALA A 102 -5.94 1.69 -33.71
C ALA A 102 -4.91 2.28 -34.70
N GLN A 103 -3.65 2.43 -34.26
CA GLN A 103 -2.62 3.18 -34.98
C GLN A 103 -2.41 2.69 -36.42
N SER A 104 -2.45 1.37 -36.64
CA SER A 104 -2.28 0.76 -37.96
C SER A 104 -3.37 1.17 -38.96
N ARG A 105 -4.55 1.57 -38.49
CA ARG A 105 -5.70 1.93 -39.33
C ARG A 105 -5.75 3.42 -39.69
N VAL A 106 -4.92 4.25 -39.07
CA VAL A 106 -4.86 5.69 -39.37
C VAL A 106 -4.42 5.95 -40.82
N GLY A 107 -3.43 5.22 -41.32
CA GLY A 107 -2.98 5.34 -42.72
C GLY A 107 -4.10 5.03 -43.71
N TRP A 108 -4.84 3.95 -43.46
CA TRP A 108 -5.99 3.54 -44.27
C TRP A 108 -7.09 4.62 -44.31
N LEU A 109 -7.37 5.28 -43.19
CA LEU A 109 -8.33 6.39 -43.11
C LEU A 109 -7.86 7.63 -43.87
N LEU A 110 -6.57 7.96 -43.80
CA LEU A 110 -5.97 9.08 -44.52
C LEU A 110 -6.00 8.85 -46.04
N GLU A 111 -5.63 7.65 -46.50
CA GLU A 111 -5.63 7.27 -47.92
C GLU A 111 -7.01 7.35 -48.55
N ARG A 112 -8.07 7.10 -47.76
CA ARG A 112 -9.47 7.17 -48.19
C ARG A 112 -10.14 8.50 -47.90
N HIS A 113 -9.35 9.51 -47.52
CA HIS A 113 -9.81 10.89 -47.30
C HIS A 113 -10.94 11.02 -46.26
N PHE A 114 -10.92 10.20 -45.19
CA PHE A 114 -11.86 10.39 -44.09
C PHE A 114 -11.65 11.78 -43.45
N PRO A 115 -12.72 12.54 -43.16
CA PRO A 115 -12.62 13.83 -42.50
C PRO A 115 -12.36 13.65 -41.00
N PHE A 116 -11.13 13.90 -40.55
CA PHE A 116 -10.75 13.93 -39.14
C PHE A 116 -9.46 14.72 -38.89
N LYS A 117 -9.17 15.03 -37.63
CA LYS A 117 -7.90 15.62 -37.17
C LYS A 117 -7.28 14.74 -36.10
N LEU A 118 -6.01 14.37 -36.24
CA LEU A 118 -5.28 13.68 -35.16
C LEU A 118 -5.06 14.64 -33.98
N LYS A 119 -5.30 14.18 -32.76
CA LYS A 119 -4.95 14.93 -31.55
C LYS A 119 -3.44 14.92 -31.38
N SER A 120 -2.85 16.10 -31.13
CA SER A 120 -1.45 16.21 -30.75
C SER A 120 -1.20 15.48 -29.43
N MET A 121 -0.01 14.87 -29.29
CA MET A 121 0.49 14.32 -28.02
C MET A 121 0.55 15.36 -26.89
N GLU A 122 0.58 16.66 -27.21
CA GLU A 122 0.54 17.74 -26.22
C GLU A 122 -0.89 18.01 -25.68
N CYS A 123 -1.93 17.44 -26.32
CA CYS A 123 -3.34 17.58 -25.94
C CYS A 123 -4.00 16.20 -25.68
N LEU A 124 -3.27 15.29 -25.05
CA LEU A 124 -3.72 13.91 -24.79
C LEU A 124 -4.95 13.85 -23.87
N GLN A 125 -5.11 14.80 -22.95
CA GLN A 125 -6.29 14.81 -22.08
C GLN A 125 -7.56 14.95 -22.93
N SER A 126 -8.51 14.03 -22.72
CA SER A 126 -9.82 14.18 -23.29
C SER A 126 -10.54 15.35 -22.62
N ASN A 127 -11.33 16.11 -23.37
CA ASN A 127 -12.23 17.12 -22.82
C ASN A 127 -13.70 16.64 -22.87
N VAL A 128 -13.94 15.41 -23.34
CA VAL A 128 -15.28 14.85 -23.56
C VAL A 128 -16.06 14.63 -22.26
N TRP A 129 -15.36 14.46 -21.14
CA TRP A 129 -15.97 14.39 -19.82
C TRP A 129 -16.34 15.76 -19.25
N ARG A 130 -15.91 16.86 -19.87
CA ARG A 130 -16.28 18.23 -19.44
C ARG A 130 -17.70 18.57 -19.88
N ARG A 131 -18.27 19.58 -19.23
CA ARG A 131 -19.68 19.99 -19.39
C ARG A 131 -19.97 20.40 -20.83
N SER A 132 -20.99 19.80 -21.45
CA SER A 132 -21.54 20.32 -22.71
C SER A 132 -22.17 21.70 -22.49
N HIS A 133 -21.79 22.67 -23.32
CA HIS A 133 -22.34 24.03 -23.29
C HIS A 133 -23.83 24.07 -23.67
N ALA A 134 -24.30 23.13 -24.49
CA ALA A 134 -25.73 23.02 -24.79
C ALA A 134 -26.52 22.54 -23.57
N ILE A 135 -26.04 21.51 -22.88
CA ILE A 135 -26.71 20.95 -21.68
C ILE A 135 -26.68 21.96 -20.53
N GLU A 136 -25.55 22.66 -20.35
CA GLU A 136 -25.40 23.69 -19.30
C GLU A 136 -26.41 24.83 -19.46
N ARG A 137 -26.64 25.30 -20.68
CA ARG A 137 -27.65 26.33 -20.97
C ARG A 137 -29.08 25.92 -20.60
N ILE A 138 -29.38 24.63 -20.60
CA ILE A 138 -30.74 24.11 -20.37
C ILE A 138 -30.95 23.66 -18.92
N HIS A 139 -29.97 22.98 -18.34
CA HIS A 139 -30.12 22.29 -17.05
C HIS A 139 -29.19 22.82 -15.95
N GLY A 140 -28.35 23.80 -16.27
CA GLY A 140 -27.36 24.35 -15.36
C GLY A 140 -26.09 23.51 -15.28
N MET A 141 -25.09 24.08 -14.61
CA MET A 141 -23.71 23.60 -14.57
C MET A 141 -23.56 22.18 -14.00
N ILE A 142 -24.20 21.92 -12.86
CA ILE A 142 -24.05 20.66 -12.11
C ILE A 142 -24.59 19.47 -12.92
N GLU A 143 -25.78 19.63 -13.51
CA GLU A 143 -26.42 18.55 -14.28
C GLU A 143 -25.68 18.29 -15.61
N ALA A 144 -25.15 19.34 -16.26
CA ALA A 144 -24.34 19.20 -17.46
C ALA A 144 -23.03 18.42 -17.20
N GLU A 145 -22.37 18.69 -16.07
CA GLU A 145 -21.19 17.95 -15.65
C GLU A 145 -21.50 16.48 -15.36
N ARG A 146 -22.57 16.22 -14.60
CA ARG A 146 -23.01 14.87 -14.25
C ARG A 146 -23.32 14.04 -15.50
N ARG A 147 -24.05 14.60 -16.46
CA ARG A 147 -24.41 13.90 -17.72
C ARG A 147 -23.20 13.63 -18.59
N SER A 148 -22.30 14.60 -18.74
CA SER A 148 -21.10 14.46 -19.60
C SER A 148 -20.17 13.38 -19.04
N ARG A 149 -19.92 13.40 -17.72
CA ARG A 149 -19.18 12.34 -17.01
C ARG A 149 -19.85 10.98 -17.15
N SER A 150 -21.16 10.89 -16.96
CA SER A 150 -21.90 9.62 -17.09
C SER A 150 -21.86 9.07 -18.53
N CYS A 151 -21.92 9.93 -19.54
CA CYS A 151 -21.80 9.54 -20.94
C CYS A 151 -20.40 9.00 -21.24
N PHE A 152 -19.36 9.72 -20.82
CA PHE A 152 -17.97 9.29 -20.97
C PHE A 152 -17.73 7.92 -20.31
N LYS A 153 -18.15 7.74 -19.05
CA LYS A 153 -18.07 6.44 -18.36
C LYS A 153 -18.74 5.33 -19.16
N ARG A 154 -19.98 5.55 -19.61
CA ARG A 154 -20.74 4.54 -20.36
C ARG A 154 -20.03 4.14 -21.65
N ASN A 155 -19.52 5.11 -22.41
CA ASN A 155 -18.80 4.82 -23.65
C ASN A 155 -17.52 4.04 -23.37
N ALA A 156 -16.74 4.47 -22.37
CA ALA A 156 -15.50 3.79 -21.97
C ALA A 156 -15.76 2.33 -21.56
N VAL A 157 -16.71 2.10 -20.64
CA VAL A 157 -17.10 0.75 -20.19
C VAL A 157 -17.57 -0.09 -21.38
N SER A 158 -18.41 0.48 -22.25
CA SER A 158 -18.88 -0.21 -23.46
C SER A 158 -17.71 -0.58 -24.37
N GLY A 159 -16.74 0.31 -24.59
CA GLY A 159 -15.57 0.03 -25.43
C GLY A 159 -14.70 -1.09 -24.88
N ILE A 160 -14.43 -1.04 -23.58
CA ILE A 160 -13.63 -2.02 -22.83
C ILE A 160 -14.28 -3.41 -22.92
N VAL A 161 -15.57 -3.52 -22.58
CA VAL A 161 -16.31 -4.80 -22.56
C VAL A 161 -16.52 -5.37 -23.96
N SER A 162 -16.61 -4.52 -24.99
CA SER A 162 -16.84 -4.95 -26.37
C SER A 162 -15.60 -5.53 -27.06
N GLY A 163 -14.47 -5.66 -26.36
CA GLY A 163 -13.32 -6.43 -26.84
C GLY A 163 -12.49 -5.77 -27.94
N HIS A 164 -12.39 -4.44 -27.95
CA HIS A 164 -11.57 -3.67 -28.91
C HIS A 164 -10.04 -3.82 -28.69
N GLY A 165 -9.60 -4.80 -27.89
CA GLY A 165 -8.19 -5.04 -27.56
C GLY A 165 -7.65 -4.13 -26.44
N ARG A 166 -6.57 -4.58 -25.78
CA ARG A 166 -5.95 -3.88 -24.62
C ARG A 166 -5.32 -2.53 -24.94
N GLY A 167 -5.10 -2.23 -26.21
CA GLY A 167 -4.65 -0.91 -26.66
C GLY A 167 -5.62 0.22 -26.28
N LEU A 168 -6.93 -0.04 -26.32
CA LEU A 168 -7.96 0.93 -25.94
C LEU A 168 -7.95 1.20 -24.43
N ASP A 169 -7.66 0.20 -23.61
CA ASP A 169 -7.53 0.36 -22.15
C ASP A 169 -6.42 1.37 -21.83
N ARG A 170 -5.25 1.21 -22.47
CA ARG A 170 -4.12 2.13 -22.33
C ARG A 170 -4.47 3.55 -22.78
N TYR A 171 -5.24 3.67 -23.87
CA TYR A 171 -5.74 4.95 -24.32
C TYR A 171 -6.61 5.62 -23.24
N TYR A 172 -7.60 4.91 -22.71
CA TYR A 172 -8.48 5.44 -21.67
C TYR A 172 -7.75 5.86 -20.41
N ARG A 173 -6.76 5.07 -19.96
CA ARG A 173 -5.88 5.43 -18.84
C ARG A 173 -5.11 6.73 -19.10
N LEU A 174 -4.62 6.91 -20.32
CA LEU A 174 -3.83 8.08 -20.71
C LEU A 174 -4.68 9.36 -20.83
N VAL A 175 -5.89 9.25 -21.37
CA VAL A 175 -6.72 10.43 -21.68
C VAL A 175 -7.67 10.84 -20.54
N THR A 176 -7.73 10.07 -19.46
CA THR A 176 -8.62 10.30 -18.31
C THR A 176 -7.85 10.89 -17.11
N PRO A 177 -7.86 12.23 -16.93
CA PRO A 177 -7.13 12.87 -15.83
C PRO A 177 -7.87 12.81 -14.48
N CYS A 178 -9.16 12.46 -14.49
CA CYS A 178 -10.01 12.43 -13.29
C CYS A 178 -10.02 11.03 -12.67
N MET A 179 -9.59 10.95 -11.41
CA MET A 179 -9.46 9.68 -10.69
C MET A 179 -10.80 8.93 -10.53
N ASP A 180 -11.92 9.63 -10.26
CA ASP A 180 -13.26 8.99 -10.16
C ASP A 180 -13.73 8.34 -11.48
N LEU A 181 -13.28 8.87 -12.62
CA LEU A 181 -13.58 8.29 -13.92
C LEU A 181 -12.64 7.11 -14.21
N LEU A 182 -11.37 7.26 -13.83
CA LEU A 182 -10.35 6.23 -13.99
C LEU A 182 -10.71 4.98 -13.18
N ALA A 183 -11.14 5.09 -11.93
CA ALA A 183 -11.51 3.92 -11.13
C ALA A 183 -12.65 3.10 -11.76
N ALA A 184 -13.66 3.75 -12.37
CA ALA A 184 -14.71 3.04 -13.10
C ALA A 184 -14.17 2.29 -14.34
N ILE A 185 -13.21 2.89 -15.04
CA ILE A 185 -12.48 2.27 -16.16
C ILE A 185 -11.69 1.05 -15.67
N GLU A 186 -10.97 1.17 -14.55
CA GLU A 186 -10.18 0.08 -13.98
C GLU A 186 -11.05 -1.10 -13.52
N TRP A 187 -12.22 -0.82 -12.93
CA TRP A 187 -13.22 -1.85 -12.63
C TRP A 187 -13.69 -2.59 -13.88
N ALA A 188 -14.03 -1.88 -14.95
CA ALA A 188 -14.46 -2.50 -16.21
C ALA A 188 -13.35 -3.37 -16.83
N ILE A 189 -12.11 -2.90 -16.82
CA ILE A 189 -10.94 -3.66 -17.30
C ILE A 189 -10.75 -4.94 -16.48
N LEU A 190 -10.82 -4.84 -15.14
CA LEU A 190 -10.64 -5.96 -14.24
C LEU A 190 -11.72 -7.03 -14.44
N ILE A 191 -13.00 -6.64 -14.43
CA ILE A 191 -14.09 -7.62 -14.58
C ILE A 191 -14.05 -8.27 -15.96
N ARG A 192 -13.78 -7.50 -17.03
CA ARG A 192 -13.57 -8.07 -18.36
C ARG A 192 -12.43 -9.08 -18.35
N ASP A 193 -11.29 -8.75 -17.74
CA ASP A 193 -10.13 -9.65 -17.67
C ASP A 193 -10.46 -10.95 -16.92
N ILE A 194 -11.24 -10.88 -15.83
CA ILE A 194 -11.73 -12.06 -15.11
C ILE A 194 -12.64 -12.90 -16.03
N LEU A 195 -13.66 -12.28 -16.64
CA LEU A 195 -14.67 -12.99 -17.43
C LEU A 195 -14.15 -13.53 -18.76
N ALA A 196 -13.14 -12.90 -19.35
CA ALA A 196 -12.50 -13.32 -20.59
C ALA A 196 -11.30 -14.27 -20.37
N SER A 197 -10.99 -14.61 -19.12
CA SER A 197 -9.92 -15.56 -18.81
C SER A 197 -10.25 -16.97 -19.30
N PRO A 198 -9.24 -17.82 -19.57
CA PRO A 198 -9.45 -19.25 -19.81
C PRO A 198 -10.24 -19.89 -18.66
N ASP A 199 -11.00 -20.94 -18.98
CA ASP A 199 -11.87 -21.63 -18.01
C ASP A 199 -11.11 -22.07 -16.76
N GLU A 200 -9.89 -22.59 -16.91
CA GLU A 200 -9.07 -23.03 -15.78
C GLU A 200 -8.68 -21.88 -14.84
N VAL A 201 -8.40 -20.70 -15.40
CA VAL A 201 -8.07 -19.50 -14.63
C VAL A 201 -9.32 -18.95 -13.93
N LEU A 202 -10.45 -18.93 -14.64
CA LEU A 202 -11.71 -18.46 -14.07
C LEU A 202 -12.17 -19.36 -12.93
N ASP A 203 -12.13 -20.68 -13.10
CA ASP A 203 -12.51 -21.64 -12.05
C ASP A 203 -11.58 -21.51 -10.84
N GLN A 204 -10.27 -21.35 -11.05
CA GLN A 204 -9.31 -21.12 -9.96
C GLN A 204 -9.52 -19.76 -9.26
N PHE A 205 -9.89 -18.71 -10.00
CA PHE A 205 -10.25 -17.42 -9.43
C PHE A 205 -11.51 -17.54 -8.56
N LEU A 206 -12.55 -18.20 -9.05
CA LEU A 206 -13.79 -18.43 -8.30
C LEU A 206 -13.55 -19.31 -7.08
N LEU A 207 -12.66 -20.30 -7.16
CA LEU A 207 -12.26 -21.12 -6.03
C LEU A 207 -11.51 -20.29 -4.97
N SER A 208 -10.64 -19.37 -5.38
CA SER A 208 -9.94 -18.44 -4.48
C SER A 208 -10.90 -17.47 -3.79
N TYR A 209 -11.87 -16.94 -4.56
CA TYR A 209 -12.97 -16.14 -4.04
C TYR A 209 -13.75 -16.92 -2.98
N LEU A 210 -14.21 -18.14 -3.31
CA LEU A 210 -14.98 -18.99 -2.41
C LEU A 210 -14.19 -19.35 -1.15
N PHE A 211 -12.92 -19.70 -1.29
CA PHE A 211 -12.03 -19.99 -0.16
C PHE A 211 -11.98 -18.83 0.82
N LEU A 212 -11.82 -17.60 0.32
CA LEU A 212 -11.82 -16.41 1.16
C LEU A 212 -13.19 -16.12 1.76
N SER A 213 -14.28 -16.26 0.99
CA SER A 213 -15.64 -16.09 1.53
C SER A 213 -15.90 -17.04 2.70
N LEU A 214 -15.55 -18.32 2.56
CA LEU A 214 -15.70 -19.32 3.62
C LEU A 214 -14.79 -19.02 4.82
N HIS A 215 -13.56 -18.57 4.60
CA HIS A 215 -12.63 -18.20 5.67
C HIS A 215 -13.16 -17.07 6.57
N LEU A 216 -14.02 -16.21 6.01
CA LEU A 216 -14.64 -15.10 6.72
C LEU A 216 -15.96 -15.49 7.43
N LEU A 217 -16.43 -16.74 7.31
CA LEU A 217 -17.62 -17.20 8.03
C LEU A 217 -17.26 -17.72 9.42
N GLU A 218 -18.13 -17.40 10.38
CA GLU A 218 -18.08 -17.95 11.74
C GLU A 218 -18.46 -19.45 11.75
N ASP A 219 -19.49 -19.83 10.99
CA ASP A 219 -20.01 -21.20 10.90
C ASP A 219 -19.92 -21.77 9.49
N LEU A 220 -18.95 -22.69 9.29
CA LEU A 220 -18.74 -23.42 8.03
C LEU A 220 -19.79 -24.51 7.77
N CYS A 221 -20.63 -24.84 8.75
CA CYS A 221 -21.74 -25.77 8.62
C CYS A 221 -23.09 -25.04 8.47
N GLY A 222 -23.09 -23.71 8.50
CA GLY A 222 -24.28 -22.89 8.47
C GLY A 222 -24.89 -22.71 7.08
N PRO A 223 -26.09 -22.10 6.98
CA PRO A 223 -26.78 -21.87 5.72
C PRO A 223 -25.96 -21.06 4.71
N SER A 224 -25.23 -20.04 5.16
CA SER A 224 -24.39 -19.20 4.29
C SER A 224 -23.24 -19.97 3.64
N ALA A 225 -22.59 -20.87 4.39
CA ALA A 225 -21.56 -21.74 3.84
C ALA A 225 -22.14 -22.70 2.80
N PHE A 226 -23.31 -23.27 3.08
CA PHE A 226 -24.00 -24.16 2.15
C PHE A 226 -24.41 -23.45 0.85
N GLU A 227 -24.94 -22.23 0.95
CA GLU A 227 -25.29 -21.40 -0.21
C GLU A 227 -24.07 -21.12 -1.10
N LEU A 228 -22.95 -20.74 -0.49
CA LEU A 228 -21.69 -20.49 -1.21
C LEU A 228 -21.16 -21.74 -1.92
N LEU A 229 -21.20 -22.90 -1.26
CA LEU A 229 -20.71 -24.17 -1.80
C LEU A 229 -21.58 -24.71 -2.95
N GLN A 230 -22.89 -24.42 -2.95
CA GLN A 230 -23.81 -24.85 -4.01
C GLN A 230 -23.89 -23.91 -5.21
N LYS A 231 -23.23 -22.76 -5.12
CA LYS A 231 -23.31 -21.72 -6.13
C LYS A 231 -22.67 -22.15 -7.45
N THR A 232 -23.44 -22.09 -8.54
CA THR A 232 -22.96 -22.48 -9.86
C THR A 232 -22.03 -21.42 -10.47
N ARG A 233 -21.23 -21.82 -11.46
CA ARG A 233 -20.37 -20.91 -12.22
C ARG A 233 -21.14 -19.74 -12.82
N GLU A 234 -22.34 -19.98 -13.36
CA GLU A 234 -23.19 -18.93 -13.92
C GLU A 234 -23.69 -17.95 -12.86
N ALA A 235 -23.97 -18.44 -11.65
CA ALA A 235 -24.37 -17.58 -10.54
C ALA A 235 -23.22 -16.66 -10.10
N TRP A 236 -22.00 -17.19 -10.04
CA TRP A 236 -20.78 -16.40 -9.79
C TRP A 236 -20.52 -15.35 -10.87
N ILE A 237 -20.63 -15.72 -12.15
CA ILE A 237 -20.48 -14.77 -13.26
C ILE A 237 -21.51 -13.64 -13.18
N LYS A 238 -22.77 -13.96 -12.87
CA LYS A 238 -23.82 -12.94 -12.70
C LYS A 238 -23.52 -11.98 -11.56
N GLU A 239 -22.88 -12.44 -10.49
CA GLU A 239 -22.46 -11.59 -9.40
C GLU A 239 -21.32 -10.66 -9.79
N LEU A 240 -20.29 -11.15 -10.49
CA LEU A 240 -19.22 -10.31 -11.02
C LEU A 240 -19.76 -9.23 -11.97
N GLN A 241 -20.71 -9.58 -12.83
CA GLN A 241 -21.39 -8.62 -13.71
C GLN A 241 -22.27 -7.63 -12.94
N ARG A 242 -22.86 -8.04 -11.80
CA ARG A 242 -23.59 -7.13 -10.91
C ARG A 242 -22.62 -6.13 -10.28
N LEU A 243 -21.50 -6.61 -9.75
CA LEU A 243 -20.45 -5.78 -9.15
C LEU A 243 -19.90 -4.76 -10.15
N GLU A 244 -19.64 -5.17 -11.40
CA GLU A 244 -19.22 -4.25 -12.48
C GLU A 244 -20.22 -3.10 -12.66
N ARG A 245 -21.52 -3.42 -12.77
CA ARG A 245 -22.56 -2.40 -12.96
C ARG A 245 -22.63 -1.46 -11.78
N GLU A 246 -22.56 -1.98 -10.56
CA GLU A 246 -22.59 -1.16 -9.34
C GLU A 246 -21.41 -0.21 -9.28
N LYS A 247 -20.19 -0.72 -9.51
CA LYS A 247 -18.94 0.05 -9.44
C LYS A 247 -18.76 1.05 -10.58
N THR A 248 -19.28 0.75 -11.77
CA THR A 248 -19.17 1.65 -12.94
C THR A 248 -20.24 2.75 -12.98
N THR A 249 -21.40 2.53 -12.33
CA THR A 249 -22.52 3.49 -12.37
C THR A 249 -22.67 4.35 -11.11
N SER A 250 -22.22 3.86 -9.96
CA SER A 250 -22.35 4.60 -8.71
C SER A 250 -21.41 5.81 -8.65
N PRO A 251 -21.83 6.91 -8.01
CA PRO A 251 -20.91 7.99 -7.68
C PRO A 251 -19.86 7.47 -6.70
N MET A 252 -18.59 7.71 -7.00
CA MET A 252 -17.49 7.28 -6.14
C MET A 252 -17.28 8.32 -5.03
N HIS A 253 -17.25 7.84 -3.79
CA HIS A 253 -17.03 8.69 -2.62
C HIS A 253 -15.56 8.72 -2.18
N ASP A 254 -14.85 7.60 -2.34
CA ASP A 254 -13.42 7.48 -2.03
C ASP A 254 -12.69 6.71 -3.13
N VAL A 255 -11.95 7.41 -3.98
CA VAL A 255 -11.22 6.79 -5.09
C VAL A 255 -10.03 5.95 -4.60
N LYS A 256 -9.40 6.32 -3.48
CA LYS A 256 -8.25 5.56 -2.95
C LYS A 256 -8.73 4.17 -2.54
N ALA A 257 -9.87 4.10 -1.84
CA ALA A 257 -10.50 2.84 -1.47
C ALA A 257 -10.90 2.00 -2.70
N GLU A 258 -11.53 2.61 -3.71
CA GLU A 258 -11.93 1.91 -4.93
C GLU A 258 -10.72 1.33 -5.71
N MET A 259 -9.63 2.09 -5.83
CA MET A 259 -8.42 1.60 -6.48
C MET A 259 -7.73 0.47 -5.70
N HIS A 260 -7.81 0.53 -4.36
CA HIS A 260 -7.33 -0.53 -3.50
C HIS A 260 -8.16 -1.82 -3.64
N GLU A 261 -9.48 -1.71 -3.72
CA GLU A 261 -10.37 -2.85 -4.01
C GLU A 261 -10.05 -3.51 -5.36
N VAL A 262 -9.83 -2.70 -6.41
CA VAL A 262 -9.37 -3.19 -7.71
C VAL A 262 -8.03 -3.92 -7.56
N ALA A 263 -7.08 -3.39 -6.78
CA ALA A 263 -5.77 -4.02 -6.57
C ALA A 263 -5.89 -5.38 -5.88
N LEU A 264 -6.75 -5.51 -4.86
CA LEU A 264 -6.99 -6.77 -4.15
C LEU A 264 -7.58 -7.85 -5.06
N LEU A 265 -8.61 -7.50 -5.84
CA LEU A 265 -9.21 -8.45 -6.80
C LEU A 265 -8.28 -8.77 -7.98
N ARG A 266 -7.49 -7.81 -8.46
CA ARG A 266 -6.43 -8.07 -9.46
C ARG A 266 -5.40 -9.06 -8.91
N GLY A 267 -4.99 -8.89 -7.66
CA GLY A 267 -4.12 -9.86 -6.98
C GLY A 267 -4.73 -11.26 -6.93
N LEU A 268 -6.04 -11.39 -6.69
CA LEU A 268 -6.73 -12.68 -6.75
C LEU A 268 -6.73 -13.30 -8.15
N LEU A 269 -6.99 -12.50 -9.19
CA LEU A 269 -6.90 -12.96 -10.58
C LEU A 269 -5.48 -13.44 -10.91
N GLU A 270 -4.45 -12.70 -10.52
CA GLU A 270 -3.06 -13.09 -10.74
C GLU A 270 -2.67 -14.36 -9.96
N SER A 271 -3.19 -14.54 -8.75
CA SER A 271 -2.99 -15.76 -7.96
C SER A 271 -3.58 -17.00 -8.63
N ALA A 272 -4.63 -16.83 -9.43
CA ALA A 272 -5.26 -17.86 -10.24
C ALA A 272 -4.54 -18.11 -11.58
N GLY A 273 -3.43 -17.41 -11.85
CA GLY A 273 -2.69 -17.50 -13.11
C GLY A 273 -3.24 -16.60 -14.23
N GLY A 274 -4.12 -15.65 -13.88
CA GLY A 274 -4.67 -14.68 -14.82
C GLY A 274 -3.69 -13.59 -15.23
N ILE A 275 -4.16 -12.72 -16.13
CA ILE A 275 -3.32 -11.68 -16.72
C ILE A 275 -2.94 -10.63 -15.68
N ARG A 276 -1.64 -10.35 -15.64
CA ARG A 276 -1.04 -9.32 -14.77
C ARG A 276 -1.25 -7.93 -15.34
N ASP A 277 -1.63 -6.99 -14.48
CA ASP A 277 -1.73 -5.57 -14.83
C ASP A 277 -1.17 -4.67 -13.72
N CYS A 278 0.06 -4.21 -13.92
CA CYS A 278 0.77 -3.43 -12.91
C CYS A 278 0.15 -2.05 -12.67
N SER A 279 -0.63 -1.48 -13.60
CA SER A 279 -1.28 -0.18 -13.34
C SER A 279 -2.41 -0.28 -12.32
N GLN A 280 -2.90 -1.49 -12.06
CA GLN A 280 -3.92 -1.78 -11.06
C GLN A 280 -3.35 -2.17 -9.70
N HIS A 281 -2.02 -2.24 -9.52
CA HIS A 281 -1.38 -2.55 -8.23
C HIS A 281 -1.27 -1.32 -7.32
N GLN A 282 -2.38 -0.61 -7.15
CA GLN A 282 -2.48 0.58 -6.31
C GLN A 282 -3.00 0.22 -4.92
N PHE A 283 -2.25 -0.63 -4.21
CA PHE A 283 -2.57 -1.01 -2.83
C PHE A 283 -2.44 0.19 -1.88
N ASP A 284 -3.42 0.33 -0.99
CA ASP A 284 -3.29 1.20 0.17
C ASP A 284 -2.27 0.61 1.14
N LYS A 285 -1.17 1.33 1.33
CA LYS A 285 -0.09 0.94 2.22
C LYS A 285 -0.45 1.10 3.69
N GLU A 286 -1.46 1.91 4.00
CA GLU A 286 -1.95 2.13 5.36
C GLU A 286 -2.90 1.00 5.78
N ALA A 287 -3.58 0.36 4.82
CA ALA A 287 -4.45 -0.77 5.10
C ALA A 287 -3.66 -1.96 5.62
N SER A 288 -4.13 -2.53 6.72
CA SER A 288 -3.59 -3.75 7.31
C SER A 288 -4.06 -4.98 6.55
N THR A 289 -3.46 -6.14 6.86
CA THR A 289 -3.95 -7.43 6.36
C THR A 289 -5.40 -7.67 6.78
N ASN A 290 -5.76 -7.32 8.02
CA ASN A 290 -7.13 -7.45 8.52
C ASN A 290 -8.10 -6.53 7.75
N ASP A 291 -7.71 -5.29 7.50
CA ASP A 291 -8.53 -4.35 6.72
C ASP A 291 -8.78 -4.90 5.31
N ASN A 292 -7.75 -5.46 4.68
CA ASN A 292 -7.86 -6.05 3.34
C ASN A 292 -8.81 -7.25 3.30
N LEU A 293 -8.80 -8.10 4.34
CA LEU A 293 -9.76 -9.19 4.48
C LEU A 293 -11.19 -8.68 4.66
N THR A 294 -11.38 -7.64 5.48
CA THR A 294 -12.68 -6.99 5.66
C THR A 294 -13.18 -6.37 4.35
N THR A 295 -12.32 -5.66 3.62
CA THR A 295 -12.64 -5.08 2.31
C THR A 295 -13.07 -6.16 1.31
N LEU A 296 -12.35 -7.29 1.25
CA LEU A 296 -12.75 -8.42 0.41
C LEU A 296 -14.08 -9.03 0.87
N GLY A 297 -14.30 -9.18 2.18
CA GLY A 297 -15.58 -9.64 2.73
C GLY A 297 -16.76 -8.79 2.28
N HIS A 298 -16.62 -7.45 2.35
CA HIS A 298 -17.65 -6.52 1.86
C HIS A 298 -17.87 -6.62 0.36
N LEU A 299 -16.79 -6.73 -0.44
CA LEU A 299 -16.90 -6.97 -1.89
C LEU A 299 -17.64 -8.26 -2.20
N PHE A 300 -17.53 -9.26 -1.32
CA PHE A 300 -18.19 -10.54 -1.46
C PHE A 300 -19.63 -10.58 -0.92
N GLY A 301 -20.13 -9.46 -0.40
CA GLY A 301 -21.48 -9.36 0.15
C GLY A 301 -21.65 -10.03 1.52
N LEU A 302 -20.56 -10.16 2.30
CA LEU A 302 -20.60 -10.70 3.65
C LEU A 302 -20.70 -9.55 4.67
N ASP A 303 -21.78 -9.53 5.45
CA ASP A 303 -22.00 -8.55 6.51
C ASP A 303 -21.29 -8.97 7.81
N SER A 304 -20.55 -8.03 8.42
CA SER A 304 -20.00 -8.08 9.78
C SER A 304 -19.21 -9.36 10.13
N VAL A 305 -17.93 -9.38 9.74
CA VAL A 305 -17.02 -10.50 10.01
C VAL A 305 -16.34 -10.29 11.38
N GLU A 306 -16.52 -11.23 12.30
CA GLU A 306 -15.58 -11.36 13.42
C GLU A 306 -14.24 -11.86 12.83
N LEU A 307 -13.26 -10.95 12.75
CA LEU A 307 -12.02 -11.17 12.00
C LEU A 307 -11.21 -12.33 12.57
N VAL A 308 -11.21 -13.47 11.87
CA VAL A 308 -10.25 -14.54 12.08
C VAL A 308 -9.00 -14.28 11.24
N PRO A 309 -7.80 -14.16 11.86
CA PRO A 309 -6.55 -13.98 11.12
C PRO A 309 -6.39 -14.99 9.99
N TYR A 310 -5.96 -14.52 8.82
CA TYR A 310 -5.61 -15.38 7.69
C TYR A 310 -4.46 -16.31 8.05
N GLY A 311 -4.57 -17.59 7.67
CA GLY A 311 -3.57 -18.63 7.95
C GLY A 311 -3.63 -19.26 9.35
N GLY A 312 -4.74 -19.07 10.07
CA GLY A 312 -5.02 -19.75 11.36
C GLY A 312 -5.74 -21.09 11.22
N SER A 313 -6.20 -21.65 12.35
CA SER A 313 -6.92 -22.93 12.42
C SER A 313 -8.19 -23.01 11.57
N ASN A 314 -8.75 -21.88 11.16
CA ASN A 314 -9.91 -21.84 10.25
C ASN A 314 -9.53 -22.22 8.82
N THR A 315 -8.29 -21.95 8.40
CA THR A 315 -7.82 -22.25 7.05
C THR A 315 -7.84 -23.75 6.76
N ASP A 316 -7.41 -24.58 7.71
CA ASP A 316 -7.44 -26.04 7.53
C ASP A 316 -8.88 -26.58 7.47
N LYS A 317 -9.79 -26.03 8.28
CA LYS A 317 -11.21 -26.39 8.22
C LYS A 317 -11.85 -26.03 6.87
N VAL A 318 -11.55 -24.84 6.34
CA VAL A 318 -12.03 -24.42 5.03
C VAL A 318 -11.49 -25.34 3.94
N ARG A 319 -10.21 -25.73 4.01
CA ARG A 319 -9.63 -26.71 3.08
C ARG A 319 -10.37 -28.04 3.11
N ASP A 320 -10.60 -28.59 4.31
CA ASP A 320 -11.30 -29.87 4.47
C ASP A 320 -12.69 -29.81 3.85
N VAL A 321 -13.43 -28.73 4.10
CA VAL A 321 -14.76 -28.50 3.51
C VAL A 321 -14.69 -28.47 1.99
N LEU A 322 -13.74 -27.74 1.40
CA LEU A 322 -13.58 -27.66 -0.06
C LEU A 322 -13.17 -28.99 -0.69
N ILE A 323 -12.27 -29.75 -0.07
CA ILE A 323 -11.83 -31.07 -0.56
C ILE A 323 -13.00 -32.06 -0.59
N ILE A 324 -13.88 -32.01 0.42
CA ILE A 324 -15.05 -32.90 0.51
C ILE A 324 -16.13 -32.49 -0.49
N SER A 325 -16.46 -31.20 -0.55
CA SER A 325 -17.57 -30.67 -1.35
C SER A 325 -17.23 -30.52 -2.84
N LYS A 326 -15.95 -30.37 -3.18
CA LYS A 326 -15.42 -30.20 -4.55
C LYS A 326 -16.23 -29.20 -5.39
N PRO A 327 -16.44 -27.97 -4.89
CA PRO A 327 -17.15 -26.95 -5.65
C PRO A 327 -16.39 -26.68 -6.95
N LEU A 328 -17.14 -26.43 -8.03
CA LEU A 328 -16.56 -26.21 -9.36
C LEU A 328 -15.70 -27.37 -9.90
N GLY A 329 -15.81 -28.57 -9.30
CA GLY A 329 -15.02 -29.73 -9.72
C GLY A 329 -13.53 -29.67 -9.35
N CYS A 330 -13.16 -28.83 -8.38
CA CYS A 330 -11.76 -28.66 -7.97
C CYS A 330 -11.12 -29.97 -7.46
N ASN A 331 -9.81 -30.07 -7.62
CA ASN A 331 -9.04 -31.19 -7.06
C ASN A 331 -8.35 -30.78 -5.74
N GLU A 332 -7.88 -31.78 -4.99
CA GLU A 332 -7.22 -31.57 -3.69
C GLU A 332 -5.95 -30.72 -3.80
N MET A 333 -5.17 -30.89 -4.88
CA MET A 333 -3.93 -30.12 -5.09
C MET A 333 -4.21 -28.63 -5.33
N ASP A 334 -5.32 -28.29 -5.99
CA ASP A 334 -5.74 -26.90 -6.19
C ASP A 334 -6.03 -26.26 -4.84
N VAL A 335 -6.82 -26.94 -3.99
CA VAL A 335 -7.20 -26.46 -2.65
C VAL A 335 -5.99 -26.28 -1.74
N MET A 336 -5.04 -27.22 -1.76
CA MET A 336 -3.86 -27.15 -0.90
C MET A 336 -2.95 -25.96 -1.21
N LYS A 337 -2.92 -25.49 -2.47
CA LYS A 337 -2.09 -24.37 -2.90
C LYS A 337 -2.71 -22.99 -2.69
N LEU A 338 -4.04 -22.91 -2.51
CA LEU A 338 -4.79 -21.64 -2.44
C LEU A 338 -4.18 -20.65 -1.45
N GLN A 339 -4.00 -21.05 -0.19
CA GLN A 339 -3.50 -20.14 0.85
C GLN A 339 -2.16 -19.50 0.47
N HIS A 340 -1.21 -20.32 0.02
CA HIS A 340 0.11 -19.84 -0.35
C HIS A 340 0.03 -18.93 -1.57
N GLN A 341 -0.66 -19.35 -2.63
CA GLN A 341 -0.80 -18.56 -3.85
C GLN A 341 -1.47 -17.22 -3.58
N ILE A 342 -2.60 -17.19 -2.87
CA ILE A 342 -3.30 -15.95 -2.56
C ILE A 342 -2.39 -15.02 -1.75
N SER A 343 -1.67 -15.52 -0.73
CA SER A 343 -0.76 -14.70 0.08
C SER A 343 0.41 -14.07 -0.68
N LEU A 344 0.77 -14.62 -1.85
CA LEU A 344 1.85 -14.06 -2.68
C LEU A 344 1.41 -12.83 -3.49
N TYR A 345 0.13 -12.74 -3.84
CA TYR A 345 -0.40 -11.71 -4.73
C TYR A 345 -1.37 -10.74 -4.05
N VAL A 346 -1.96 -11.16 -2.94
CA VAL A 346 -2.97 -10.40 -2.19
C VAL A 346 -2.43 -10.11 -0.80
N GLN A 347 -2.46 -8.83 -0.39
CA GLN A 347 -1.90 -8.35 0.88
C GLN A 347 -2.79 -8.68 2.10
N ILE A 348 -3.24 -9.93 2.21
CA ILE A 348 -4.12 -10.44 3.27
C ILE A 348 -3.41 -11.39 4.23
N GLY A 349 -2.09 -11.45 4.17
CA GLY A 349 -1.29 -12.28 5.05
C GLY A 349 0.18 -12.18 4.71
N PHE A 350 1.00 -12.82 5.54
CA PHE A 350 2.44 -12.89 5.36
C PHE A 350 2.89 -14.33 5.12
N SER A 351 4.14 -14.50 4.65
CA SER A 351 4.73 -15.83 4.53
C SER A 351 4.87 -16.51 5.90
N ASP A 352 4.87 -17.84 5.93
CA ASP A 352 5.07 -18.64 7.15
C ASP A 352 6.34 -18.26 7.93
N ALA A 353 7.40 -17.84 7.23
CA ALA A 353 8.64 -17.38 7.87
C ALA A 353 8.43 -16.13 8.76
N VAL A 354 7.52 -15.24 8.36
CA VAL A 354 7.17 -14.04 9.12
C VAL A 354 6.27 -14.41 10.29
N TYR A 355 5.26 -15.25 10.08
CA TYR A 355 4.41 -15.76 11.16
C TYR A 355 5.16 -16.60 12.20
N GLY A 356 6.24 -17.27 11.79
CA GLY A 356 7.12 -18.02 12.69
C GLY A 356 8.04 -17.16 13.55
N THR A 357 8.16 -15.85 13.27
CA THR A 357 9.10 -14.95 13.96
C THR A 357 8.46 -13.72 14.59
N LEU A 358 7.26 -13.33 14.14
CA LEU A 358 6.53 -12.17 14.65
C LEU A 358 5.11 -12.55 15.07
N PRO A 359 4.53 -11.89 16.11
CA PRO A 359 3.19 -12.19 16.57
C PRO A 359 2.12 -11.88 15.52
N ALA A 360 1.39 -12.90 15.06
CA ALA A 360 0.30 -12.76 14.07
C ALA A 360 -0.76 -11.73 14.50
N SER A 361 -1.07 -11.67 15.80
CA SER A 361 -2.04 -10.72 16.38
C SER A 361 -1.61 -9.26 16.29
N LEU A 362 -0.32 -9.00 16.07
CA LEU A 362 0.21 -7.66 15.88
C LEU A 362 0.38 -7.36 14.39
N ILE A 363 1.13 -8.20 13.67
CA ILE A 363 1.52 -7.89 12.29
C ILE A 363 0.33 -7.81 11.32
N ASN A 364 -0.76 -8.56 11.58
CA ASN A 364 -1.95 -8.51 10.73
C ASN A 364 -2.80 -7.25 10.95
N ALA A 365 -2.61 -6.56 12.08
CA ALA A 365 -3.33 -5.33 12.42
C ALA A 365 -2.57 -4.06 12.00
N LEU A 366 -1.31 -4.19 11.60
CA LEU A 366 -0.48 -3.07 11.15
C LEU A 366 -0.59 -2.90 9.63
N GLY A 367 -0.50 -1.65 9.17
CA GLY A 367 -0.49 -1.33 7.74
C GLY A 367 0.60 -2.06 6.96
N ASN A 368 0.29 -2.53 5.75
CA ASN A 368 1.22 -3.31 4.94
C ASN A 368 2.51 -2.54 4.61
N GLY A 369 2.43 -1.22 4.42
CA GLY A 369 3.61 -0.36 4.22
C GLY A 369 4.56 -0.37 5.42
N THR A 370 4.01 -0.34 6.63
CA THR A 370 4.77 -0.47 7.89
C THR A 370 5.49 -1.81 7.94
N MET A 371 4.79 -2.90 7.61
CA MET A 371 5.36 -4.24 7.60
C MET A 371 6.49 -4.40 6.56
N ILE A 372 6.31 -3.88 5.35
CA ILE A 372 7.35 -3.90 4.30
C ILE A 372 8.59 -3.13 4.76
N GLY A 373 8.41 -1.94 5.34
CA GLY A 373 9.50 -1.12 5.87
C GLY A 373 10.26 -1.83 6.99
N ALA A 374 9.52 -2.44 7.93
CA ALA A 374 10.12 -3.18 9.03
C ALA A 374 10.90 -4.41 8.57
N GLN A 375 10.35 -5.21 7.66
CA GLN A 375 11.03 -6.37 7.07
C GLN A 375 12.32 -5.96 6.35
N SER A 376 12.29 -4.85 5.61
CA SER A 376 13.47 -4.30 4.94
C SER A 376 14.57 -3.88 5.94
N MET A 377 14.18 -3.22 7.04
CA MET A 377 15.09 -2.84 8.11
C MET A 377 15.71 -4.06 8.80
N ILE A 378 14.89 -5.06 9.14
CA ILE A 378 15.34 -6.32 9.77
C ILE A 378 16.32 -7.06 8.83
N ALA A 379 15.98 -7.19 7.55
CA ALA A 379 16.83 -7.86 6.57
C ALA A 379 18.18 -7.13 6.39
N THR A 380 18.17 -5.81 6.36
CA THR A 380 19.38 -4.98 6.28
C THR A 380 20.25 -5.16 7.54
N THR A 381 19.62 -5.17 8.70
CA THR A 381 20.30 -5.41 9.98
C THR A 381 20.98 -6.76 10.02
N PHE A 382 20.28 -7.84 9.65
CA PHE A 382 20.89 -9.18 9.61
C PHE A 382 21.97 -9.33 8.55
N ARG A 383 21.93 -8.54 7.48
CA ARG A 383 23.04 -8.50 6.51
C ARG A 383 24.29 -7.87 7.12
N GLN A 384 24.13 -6.81 7.93
CA GLN A 384 25.24 -6.13 8.60
C GLN A 384 25.77 -6.90 9.82
N MET A 385 24.88 -7.54 10.57
CA MET A 385 25.19 -8.28 11.80
C MET A 385 24.61 -9.71 11.73
N PRO A 386 25.22 -10.63 10.96
CA PRO A 386 24.66 -11.98 10.74
C PRO A 386 24.49 -12.81 12.01
N TRP A 387 25.31 -12.59 13.04
CA TRP A 387 25.22 -13.28 14.33
C TRP A 387 23.94 -12.94 15.12
N LEU A 388 23.24 -11.87 14.75
CA LEU A 388 21.93 -11.52 15.31
C LEU A 388 20.77 -12.23 14.63
N LYS A 389 20.99 -12.98 13.55
CA LYS A 389 19.93 -13.70 12.81
C LYS A 389 19.41 -14.91 13.60
N LYS A 390 18.70 -14.63 14.69
CA LYS A 390 18.04 -15.59 15.58
C LYS A 390 16.54 -15.24 15.68
N PRO A 391 15.65 -16.23 15.82
CA PRO A 391 14.21 -15.98 15.96
C PRO A 391 13.88 -14.95 17.04
N GLU A 392 14.52 -15.05 18.21
CA GLU A 392 14.29 -14.16 19.36
C GLU A 392 14.61 -12.67 19.13
N ASN A 393 15.35 -12.33 18.07
CA ASN A 393 15.77 -10.96 17.78
C ASN A 393 14.83 -10.25 16.79
N HIS A 394 13.87 -10.96 16.16
CA HIS A 394 12.97 -10.37 15.17
C HIS A 394 12.01 -9.37 15.82
N LEU A 395 11.33 -9.77 16.90
CA LEU A 395 10.40 -8.88 17.61
C LEU A 395 11.09 -7.64 18.19
N PRO A 396 12.24 -7.71 18.88
CA PRO A 396 12.96 -6.52 19.33
C PRO A 396 13.31 -5.53 18.20
N LEU A 397 13.79 -6.02 17.05
CA LEU A 397 14.08 -5.17 15.90
C LEU A 397 12.81 -4.56 15.32
N PHE A 398 11.74 -5.35 15.27
CA PHE A 398 10.44 -4.89 14.82
C PHE A 398 9.92 -3.74 15.69
N LEU A 399 9.98 -3.88 17.02
CA LEU A 399 9.58 -2.84 17.96
C LEU A 399 10.44 -1.57 17.86
N TYR A 400 11.76 -1.72 17.66
CA TYR A 400 12.64 -0.60 17.38
C TYR A 400 12.21 0.18 16.13
N TYR A 401 11.87 -0.53 15.04
CA TYR A 401 11.36 0.11 13.82
C TYR A 401 10.07 0.90 14.08
N LEU A 402 9.11 0.30 14.77
CA LEU A 402 7.81 0.93 15.04
C LEU A 402 7.97 2.21 15.88
N ALA A 403 8.79 2.15 16.94
CA ALA A 403 9.01 3.29 17.82
C ALA A 403 9.76 4.44 17.13
N THR A 404 10.75 4.14 16.28
CA THR A 404 11.56 5.16 15.59
C THR A 404 10.87 5.77 14.37
N SER A 405 9.98 5.02 13.75
CA SER A 405 9.16 5.49 12.63
C SER A 405 7.98 6.38 13.08
N GLN A 406 7.83 6.62 14.40
CA GLN A 406 6.76 7.42 15.00
C GLN A 406 5.36 6.98 14.56
N ILE A 407 5.17 5.66 14.50
CA ILE A 407 3.89 5.09 14.08
C ILE A 407 2.96 5.15 15.29
N ASP A 408 2.09 6.15 15.31
CA ASP A 408 0.98 6.26 16.26
C ASP A 408 -0.12 5.28 15.84
N ASP A 409 0.11 4.00 16.15
CA ASP A 409 -0.81 2.93 15.80
C ASP A 409 -1.57 2.46 17.04
N LYS A 410 -2.88 2.72 17.03
CA LYS A 410 -3.80 2.25 18.06
C LYS A 410 -3.72 0.72 18.25
N ALA A 411 -3.54 -0.05 17.18
CA ALA A 411 -3.42 -1.49 17.26
C ALA A 411 -2.12 -1.93 17.97
N LEU A 412 -1.02 -1.19 17.78
CA LEU A 412 0.22 -1.43 18.51
C LEU A 412 0.02 -1.18 20.02
N LEU A 413 -0.61 -0.06 20.38
CA LEU A 413 -0.91 0.30 21.78
C LEU A 413 -1.77 -0.77 22.45
N GLU A 414 -2.88 -1.15 21.82
CA GLU A 414 -3.81 -2.17 22.31
C GLU A 414 -3.11 -3.54 22.43
N TRP A 415 -2.31 -3.91 21.44
CA TRP A 415 -1.56 -5.16 21.47
C TRP A 415 -0.53 -5.18 22.61
N MET A 416 0.25 -4.10 22.79
CA MET A 416 1.23 -4.01 23.88
C MET A 416 0.57 -4.08 25.26
N ALA A 417 -0.62 -3.49 25.42
CA ALA A 417 -1.41 -3.56 26.65
C ALA A 417 -2.08 -4.93 26.89
N SER A 418 -2.25 -5.73 25.84
CA SER A 418 -2.88 -7.05 25.89
C SER A 418 -2.07 -8.10 26.66
N VAL A 419 -2.71 -9.21 27.02
CA VAL A 419 -2.04 -10.36 27.66
C VAL A 419 -0.91 -10.91 26.78
N LYS A 420 -1.11 -10.97 25.46
CA LYS A 420 -0.09 -11.45 24.51
C LYS A 420 1.10 -10.50 24.47
N GLY A 421 0.86 -9.20 24.32
CA GLY A 421 1.93 -8.19 24.32
C GLY A 421 2.73 -8.16 25.61
N LYS A 422 2.06 -8.31 26.77
CA LYS A 422 2.73 -8.47 28.07
C LYS A 422 3.55 -9.76 28.17
N CYS A 423 3.06 -10.87 27.60
CA CYS A 423 3.82 -12.12 27.56
C CYS A 423 5.14 -11.94 26.80
N GLU A 424 5.09 -11.32 25.61
CA GLU A 424 6.28 -11.01 24.81
C GLU A 424 7.25 -10.06 25.53
N TYR A 425 6.72 -9.01 26.18
CA TYR A 425 7.52 -8.12 27.03
C TYR A 425 8.32 -8.91 28.08
N TRP A 426 7.66 -9.83 28.79
CA TRP A 426 8.32 -10.67 29.79
C TRP A 426 9.31 -11.67 29.19
N GLN A 427 9.13 -12.12 27.94
CA GLN A 427 10.11 -12.95 27.25
C GLN A 427 11.39 -12.16 26.92
N ILE A 428 11.25 -10.91 26.48
CA ILE A 428 12.40 -10.03 26.22
C ILE A 428 13.18 -9.77 27.52
N ILE A 429 12.47 -9.52 28.63
CA ILE A 429 13.06 -9.39 29.99
C ILE A 429 13.76 -10.67 30.42
N ALA A 430 13.12 -11.83 30.28
CA ALA A 430 13.67 -13.10 30.73
C ALA A 430 15.02 -13.37 30.07
N GLY A 431 15.13 -13.04 28.80
CA GLY A 431 16.37 -13.22 28.10
C GLY A 431 17.49 -12.27 28.56
N LEU A 432 17.20 -11.11 29.17
CA LEU A 432 18.24 -10.27 29.78
C LEU A 432 18.94 -10.95 30.95
N ARG A 433 18.47 -12.11 31.43
CA ARG A 433 19.13 -12.89 32.48
C ARG A 433 20.23 -13.81 31.93
N GLU A 434 20.14 -14.14 30.65
CA GLU A 434 21.06 -15.05 29.96
C GLU A 434 22.36 -14.33 29.59
N THR A 435 23.39 -15.11 29.28
CA THR A 435 24.64 -14.59 28.71
C THR A 435 24.42 -14.24 27.24
N GLN A 436 24.79 -13.02 26.87
CA GLN A 436 24.48 -12.47 25.55
C GLN A 436 25.64 -11.66 24.98
N THR A 437 25.62 -11.45 23.68
CA THR A 437 26.51 -10.46 23.03
C THR A 437 26.08 -9.04 23.40
N ALA A 438 27.02 -8.10 23.31
CA ALA A 438 26.77 -6.68 23.54
C ALA A 438 25.63 -6.14 22.66
N GLU A 439 25.59 -6.56 21.39
CA GLU A 439 24.54 -6.17 20.44
C GLU A 439 23.15 -6.71 20.84
N GLN A 440 23.08 -7.92 21.41
CA GLN A 440 21.81 -8.48 21.90
C GLN A 440 21.31 -7.73 23.14
N PHE A 441 22.21 -7.38 24.07
CA PHE A 441 21.84 -6.53 25.20
C PHE A 441 21.34 -5.17 24.73
N ALA A 442 22.07 -4.52 23.82
CA ALA A 442 21.68 -3.24 23.24
C ALA A 442 20.27 -3.32 22.61
N LEU A 443 20.02 -4.35 21.81
CA LEU A 443 18.74 -4.57 21.13
C LEU A 443 17.58 -4.77 22.12
N ARG A 444 17.77 -5.58 23.16
CA ARG A 444 16.70 -5.87 24.13
C ARG A 444 16.42 -4.67 25.03
N LEU A 445 17.45 -3.98 25.50
CA LEU A 445 17.30 -2.74 26.26
C LEU A 445 16.56 -1.67 25.44
N THR A 446 16.94 -1.54 24.16
CA THR A 446 16.25 -0.66 23.19
C THR A 446 14.78 -1.03 23.06
N ALA A 447 14.45 -2.30 22.82
CA ALA A 447 13.07 -2.75 22.66
C ALA A 447 12.21 -2.58 23.92
N LEU A 448 12.77 -2.80 25.11
CA LEU A 448 12.08 -2.59 26.38
C LEU A 448 11.79 -1.11 26.63
N LEU A 449 12.72 -0.24 26.24
CA LEU A 449 12.49 1.20 26.28
C LEU A 449 11.43 1.62 25.24
N CYS A 450 11.40 1.02 24.03
CA CYS A 450 10.31 1.20 23.07
C CYS A 450 8.94 0.86 23.68
N TYR A 451 8.83 -0.27 24.38
CA TYR A 451 7.60 -0.66 25.09
C TYR A 451 7.16 0.42 26.09
N GLY A 452 8.10 0.96 26.87
CA GLY A 452 7.83 2.02 27.83
C GLY A 452 7.39 3.34 27.18
N LEU A 453 7.99 3.69 26.03
CA LEU A 453 7.64 4.90 25.29
C LEU A 453 6.27 4.80 24.64
N VAL A 454 5.94 3.67 24.03
CA VAL A 454 4.65 3.48 23.35
C VAL A 454 3.51 3.45 24.35
N LEU A 455 3.65 2.75 25.49
CA LEU A 455 2.56 2.66 26.48
C LEU A 455 2.28 3.97 27.25
N GLU A 456 3.11 5.01 27.10
CA GLU A 456 2.98 6.34 27.73
C GLU A 456 2.59 6.36 29.22
N SER A 457 2.81 5.29 29.98
CA SER A 457 2.50 5.27 31.40
C SER A 457 3.52 6.14 32.13
N PRO A 458 3.14 7.31 32.68
CA PRO A 458 4.08 8.09 33.47
C PRO A 458 4.49 7.28 34.70
N ASP A 459 5.74 7.42 35.09
CA ASP A 459 6.17 6.87 36.37
C ASP A 459 5.51 7.65 37.51
N GLU A 460 5.10 6.94 38.56
CA GLU A 460 4.59 7.58 39.76
C GLU A 460 5.73 8.20 40.58
N VAL A 461 6.95 7.66 40.44
CA VAL A 461 8.16 8.14 41.12
C VAL A 461 9.34 8.08 40.14
N SER A 462 10.13 9.14 40.02
CA SER A 462 11.33 9.18 39.16
C SER A 462 12.59 8.64 39.85
N GLU A 463 12.61 8.63 41.17
CA GLU A 463 13.72 8.14 42.01
C GLU A 463 13.71 6.60 42.15
N PRO A 464 14.84 5.99 42.53
CA PRO A 464 14.90 4.55 42.77
C PRO A 464 14.05 4.13 43.98
N VAL A 465 13.24 3.08 43.83
CA VAL A 465 12.32 2.59 44.87
C VAL A 465 13.04 1.66 45.84
N ASN A 466 13.96 0.84 45.34
CA ASN A 466 14.72 -0.16 46.10
C ASN A 466 16.18 0.30 46.34
N GLY A 467 16.37 1.61 46.57
CA GLY A 467 17.65 2.24 46.91
C GLY A 467 18.59 2.51 45.74
N SER A 468 18.49 1.75 44.64
CA SER A 468 19.19 2.05 43.38
C SER A 468 18.41 1.57 42.16
N TYR A 469 18.64 2.19 40.99
CA TYR A 469 18.02 1.75 39.73
C TYR A 469 18.45 0.33 39.34
N LEU A 470 19.65 -0.11 39.74
CA LEU A 470 20.09 -1.49 39.54
C LEU A 470 19.27 -2.47 40.38
N CYS A 471 18.99 -2.14 41.65
CA CYS A 471 18.12 -2.94 42.50
C CYS A 471 16.69 -3.01 41.94
N ASP A 472 16.15 -1.88 41.47
CA ASP A 472 14.84 -1.83 40.81
C ASP A 472 14.84 -2.71 39.56
N PHE A 473 15.86 -2.59 38.71
CA PHE A 473 16.03 -3.44 37.54
C PHE A 473 15.97 -4.93 37.89
N PHE A 474 16.64 -5.38 38.96
CA PHE A 474 16.57 -6.78 39.40
C PHE A 474 15.20 -7.20 39.94
N GLN A 475 14.53 -6.32 40.68
CA GLN A 475 13.15 -6.59 41.10
C GLN A 475 12.26 -6.77 39.87
N HIS A 476 12.44 -5.90 38.86
CA HIS A 476 11.67 -5.99 37.63
C HIS A 476 11.99 -7.23 36.80
N LEU A 477 13.28 -7.60 36.70
CA LEU A 477 13.69 -8.86 36.08
C LEU A 477 12.93 -10.02 36.73
N ASN A 478 12.71 -10.01 38.05
CA ASN A 478 11.95 -10.97 38.85
C ASN A 478 10.42 -10.83 38.79
N ARG A 479 9.90 -10.13 37.78
CA ARG A 479 8.47 -9.93 37.53
C ARG A 479 7.75 -9.13 38.61
N HIS A 480 8.48 -8.36 39.42
CA HIS A 480 7.86 -7.38 40.29
C HIS A 480 7.46 -6.13 39.50
N GLU A 481 6.26 -5.63 39.74
CA GLU A 481 5.82 -4.35 39.20
C GLU A 481 6.58 -3.21 39.87
N LEU A 482 6.96 -2.22 39.07
CA LEU A 482 7.69 -1.05 39.53
C LEU A 482 6.91 0.23 39.24
N ARG A 483 6.93 1.14 40.21
CA ARG A 483 6.33 2.47 40.11
C ARG A 483 7.22 3.49 39.35
N ASN A 484 8.49 3.14 39.14
CA ASN A 484 9.52 3.94 38.46
C ASN A 484 10.09 3.23 37.22
N ARG A 485 9.29 2.40 36.56
CA ARG A 485 9.72 1.47 35.52
C ARG A 485 10.41 2.18 34.35
N ARG A 486 9.89 3.31 33.89
CA ARG A 486 10.45 4.03 32.74
C ARG A 486 11.80 4.65 33.09
N ALA A 487 11.88 5.36 34.21
CA ALA A 487 13.10 5.97 34.73
C ALA A 487 14.18 4.90 34.97
N MET A 488 13.80 3.74 35.50
CA MET A 488 14.69 2.59 35.63
C MET A 488 15.25 2.16 34.27
N TRP A 489 14.40 1.95 33.25
CA TRP A 489 14.88 1.55 31.93
C TRP A 489 15.80 2.59 31.30
N GLU A 490 15.41 3.87 31.31
CA GLU A 490 16.23 4.97 30.78
C GLU A 490 17.61 5.03 31.45
N ARG A 491 17.66 4.84 32.78
CA ARG A 491 18.91 4.80 33.56
C ARG A 491 19.77 3.59 33.24
N MET A 492 19.18 2.41 33.15
CA MET A 492 19.89 1.17 32.83
C MET A 492 20.47 1.21 31.40
N VAL A 493 19.73 1.77 30.44
CA VAL A 493 20.22 1.95 29.07
C VAL A 493 21.32 3.00 29.01
N CYS A 494 21.20 4.13 29.74
CA CYS A 494 22.29 5.11 29.84
C CYS A 494 23.57 4.50 30.43
N SER A 495 23.43 3.67 31.46
CA SER A 495 24.53 2.96 32.10
C SER A 495 25.20 1.98 31.15
N PHE A 496 24.41 1.13 30.48
CA PHE A 496 24.91 0.22 29.47
C PHE A 496 25.68 0.96 28.37
N ARG A 497 25.13 2.08 27.88
CA ARG A 497 25.76 2.90 26.83
C ARG A 497 27.14 3.44 27.21
N ARG A 498 27.40 3.72 28.49
CA ARG A 498 28.70 4.23 28.96
C ARG A 498 29.80 3.19 28.91
N VAL A 499 29.47 1.92 29.12
CA VAL A 499 30.46 0.84 29.24
C VAL A 499 30.55 -0.02 27.98
N VAL A 500 29.49 -0.07 27.18
CA VAL A 500 29.45 -0.97 26.02
C VAL A 500 30.40 -0.54 24.90
N ASN A 501 31.18 -1.50 24.40
CA ASN A 501 31.84 -1.42 23.11
C ASN A 501 31.15 -2.39 22.14
N CYS A 502 30.26 -1.89 21.30
CA CYS A 502 29.46 -2.70 20.37
C CYS A 502 29.49 -2.14 18.94
N HIS A 503 28.96 -2.92 18.01
CA HIS A 503 28.80 -2.54 16.61
C HIS A 503 28.12 -1.16 16.44
N PRO A 504 28.55 -0.30 15.50
CA PRO A 504 28.00 1.04 15.31
C PRO A 504 26.47 1.09 15.14
N THR A 505 25.89 0.11 14.44
CA THR A 505 24.43 -0.01 14.27
C THR A 505 23.72 -0.24 15.62
N ALA A 506 24.28 -1.08 16.48
CA ALA A 506 23.69 -1.34 17.80
C ALA A 506 23.80 -0.12 18.72
N ARG A 507 24.92 0.61 18.64
CA ARG A 507 25.07 1.90 19.31
C ARG A 507 24.06 2.93 18.83
N HIS A 508 23.82 2.98 17.52
CA HIS A 508 22.82 3.87 16.93
C HIS A 508 21.40 3.61 17.45
N TRP A 509 21.02 2.35 17.71
CA TRP A 509 19.71 2.03 18.30
C TRP A 509 19.51 2.73 19.65
N LEU A 510 20.50 2.61 20.53
CA LEU A 510 20.48 3.22 21.86
C LEU A 510 20.40 4.75 21.77
N ASP A 511 21.20 5.34 20.87
CA ASP A 511 21.26 6.80 20.67
C ASP A 511 19.98 7.36 20.05
N THR A 512 19.26 6.58 19.24
CA THR A 512 18.01 7.02 18.63
C THR A 512 16.90 7.17 19.67
N ILE A 513 16.85 6.26 20.65
CA ILE A 513 15.79 6.24 21.65
C ILE A 513 16.10 7.18 22.83
N ILE A 514 17.37 7.28 23.23
CA ILE A 514 17.80 8.21 24.27
C ILE A 514 18.18 9.55 23.63
N LYS A 515 17.21 10.48 23.59
CA LYS A 515 17.39 11.80 22.97
C LYS A 515 18.36 12.74 23.72
N ALA A 516 18.62 12.51 25.01
CA ALA A 516 19.53 13.33 25.82
C ALA A 516 20.23 12.51 26.91
N GLU A 517 21.48 12.87 27.24
CA GLU A 517 22.14 12.32 28.42
C GLU A 517 21.49 12.80 29.69
N LEU A 518 20.98 11.85 30.49
CA LEU A 518 20.53 12.14 31.85
C LEU A 518 21.75 12.48 32.74
N PRO A 519 21.66 13.49 33.61
CA PRO A 519 22.70 13.78 34.60
C PRO A 519 23.00 12.53 35.43
N ARG A 520 24.28 12.22 35.66
CA ARG A 520 24.68 11.01 36.42
C ARG A 520 24.02 11.00 37.80
N HIS A 521 23.32 9.91 38.10
CA HIS A 521 22.84 9.64 39.44
C HIS A 521 23.97 9.00 40.25
N TRP A 522 24.01 9.22 41.57
CA TRP A 522 25.12 8.74 42.41
C TRP A 522 25.23 7.20 42.45
N THR A 523 24.13 6.47 42.19
CA THR A 523 24.13 5.00 42.06
C THR A 523 24.46 4.48 40.66
N ASP A 524 24.63 5.34 39.66
CA ASP A 524 24.88 4.93 38.28
C ASP A 524 26.17 4.12 38.12
N GLY A 525 27.19 4.39 38.95
CA GLY A 525 28.44 3.63 38.96
C GLY A 525 28.26 2.17 39.34
N PHE A 526 27.25 1.84 40.14
CA PHE A 526 26.93 0.46 40.49
C PHE A 526 26.37 -0.30 39.28
N SER A 527 25.50 0.34 38.50
CA SER A 527 25.00 -0.21 37.23
C SER A 527 26.11 -0.37 36.18
N ASP A 528 27.03 0.59 36.10
CA ASP A 528 28.15 0.56 35.13
C ASP A 528 29.07 -0.65 35.40
N LEU A 529 29.42 -0.91 36.66
CA LEU A 529 30.20 -2.09 37.07
C LEU A 529 29.49 -3.41 36.73
N CYS A 530 28.18 -3.49 37.02
CA CYS A 530 27.39 -4.68 36.71
C CYS A 530 27.42 -4.99 35.20
N TRP A 531 27.20 -3.99 34.35
CA TRP A 531 27.29 -4.19 32.90
C TRP A 531 28.69 -4.58 32.44
N GLY A 532 29.74 -4.00 33.02
CA GLY A 532 31.13 -4.38 32.75
C GLY A 532 31.38 -5.87 33.00
N HIS A 533 31.01 -6.39 34.18
CA HIS A 533 31.14 -7.81 34.51
C HIS A 533 30.34 -8.71 33.56
N ARG A 534 29.14 -8.29 33.17
CA ARG A 534 28.32 -9.06 32.22
C ARG A 534 28.90 -9.11 30.80
N LEU A 535 29.53 -8.03 30.34
CA LEU A 535 30.07 -7.93 28.99
C LEU A 535 31.47 -8.53 28.87
N ASP A 536 32.35 -8.26 29.83
CA ASP A 536 33.77 -8.62 29.76
C ASP A 536 34.04 -10.04 30.28
N LEU A 537 33.30 -10.47 31.31
CA LEU A 537 33.51 -11.77 31.98
C LEU A 537 32.45 -12.80 31.59
N GLY A 538 31.42 -12.40 30.82
CA GLY A 538 30.32 -13.28 30.41
C GLY A 538 29.55 -13.86 31.59
N GLU A 539 29.51 -13.14 32.71
CA GLU A 539 28.89 -13.60 33.94
C GLU A 539 27.37 -13.65 33.86
N THR A 540 26.79 -14.53 34.66
CA THR A 540 25.34 -14.54 34.85
C THR A 540 24.90 -13.25 35.55
N GLU A 541 23.64 -12.89 35.37
CA GLU A 541 23.03 -11.73 36.04
C GLU A 541 23.37 -11.64 37.54
N LYS A 542 23.22 -12.77 38.24
CA LYS A 542 23.40 -12.84 39.69
C LYS A 542 24.86 -12.64 40.10
N ASP A 543 25.78 -13.31 39.41
CA ASP A 543 27.21 -13.24 39.73
C ASP A 543 27.77 -11.83 39.48
N ALA A 544 27.40 -11.23 38.34
CA ALA A 544 27.82 -9.87 37.99
C ALA A 544 27.32 -8.83 39.00
N CYS A 545 26.10 -9.01 39.52
CA CYS A 545 25.54 -8.15 40.56
C CYS A 545 26.29 -8.28 41.88
N GLU A 546 26.55 -9.50 42.33
CA GLU A 546 27.24 -9.76 43.59
C GLU A 546 28.67 -9.16 43.56
N LYS A 547 29.37 -9.29 42.43
CA LYS A 547 30.69 -8.67 42.24
C LYS A 547 30.62 -7.15 42.17
N ALA A 548 29.71 -6.60 41.37
CA ALA A 548 29.52 -5.16 41.29
C ALA A 548 29.20 -4.55 42.66
N ARG A 549 28.43 -5.26 43.52
CA ARG A 549 28.07 -4.79 44.86
C ARG A 549 29.30 -4.77 45.76
N SER A 550 30.08 -5.85 45.76
CA SER A 550 31.33 -5.92 46.53
C SER A 550 32.31 -4.80 46.14
N GLU A 551 32.47 -4.56 44.83
CA GLU A 551 33.37 -3.51 44.34
C GLU A 551 32.86 -2.10 44.62
N PHE A 552 31.56 -1.87 44.47
CA PHE A 552 30.94 -0.57 44.76
C PHE A 552 31.02 -0.23 46.25
N ASP A 553 30.79 -1.20 47.14
CA ASP A 553 30.93 -1.03 48.59
C ASP A 553 32.39 -0.71 48.98
N ASP A 554 33.35 -1.38 48.35
CA ASP A 554 34.78 -1.12 48.57
C ASP A 554 35.20 0.28 48.10
N VAL A 555 34.72 0.72 46.92
CA VAL A 555 34.97 2.07 46.41
C VAL A 555 34.31 3.12 47.31
N SER A 556 33.07 2.88 47.73
CA SER A 556 32.34 3.80 48.64
C SER A 556 33.03 3.92 49.99
N LYS A 557 33.49 2.80 50.57
CA LYS A 557 34.29 2.80 51.81
C LYS A 557 35.61 3.55 51.65
N ARG A 558 36.32 3.39 50.52
CA ARG A 558 37.58 4.11 50.25
C ARG A 558 37.35 5.61 50.07
N LEU A 559 36.27 6.01 49.40
CA LEU A 559 35.91 7.42 49.23
C LEU A 559 35.53 8.05 50.57
N MET A 560 34.67 7.39 51.36
CA MET A 560 34.32 7.81 52.72
C MET A 560 35.56 7.90 53.63
N ALA A 561 36.48 6.94 53.56
CA ALA A 561 37.73 6.98 54.30
C ALA A 561 38.68 8.10 53.82
N SER A 562 38.66 8.47 52.54
CA SER A 562 39.44 9.59 52.00
C SER A 562 38.86 10.95 52.39
N ASP A 563 37.53 11.07 52.44
CA ASP A 563 36.82 12.28 52.88
C ASP A 563 36.98 12.46 54.40
N TRP A 564 36.95 11.35 55.16
CA TRP A 564 37.26 11.35 56.58
C TRP A 564 38.75 11.66 56.84
N GLY A 565 39.67 11.12 56.04
CA GLY A 565 41.10 11.44 56.11
C GLY A 565 41.45 12.86 55.67
N MET A 566 40.62 13.51 54.85
CA MET A 566 40.70 14.95 54.59
C MET A 566 40.12 15.78 55.74
N LYS A 567 39.03 15.34 56.38
CA LYS A 567 38.44 16.00 57.55
C LYS A 567 39.33 15.92 58.79
N GLU A 568 40.02 14.80 59.03
CA GLU A 568 41.04 14.68 60.09
C GLU A 568 42.24 15.61 59.87
N LYS A 569 42.60 15.90 58.61
CA LYS A 569 43.65 16.88 58.28
C LYS A 569 43.22 18.34 58.43
N LEU A 570 41.92 18.62 58.45
CA LEU A 570 41.36 19.97 58.56
C LEU A 570 40.93 20.34 59.99
N GLY A 571 40.96 19.40 60.95
CA GLY A 571 40.83 19.72 62.37
C GLY A 571 39.49 20.34 62.76
N GLU A 572 38.39 19.95 62.11
CA GLU A 572 37.04 20.33 62.55
C GLU A 572 36.40 19.14 63.27
N GLU A 573 36.21 19.28 64.58
CA GLU A 573 35.43 18.35 65.40
C GLU A 573 33.94 18.56 65.15
N TRP A 574 33.23 17.48 64.84
CA TRP A 574 31.77 17.46 64.78
C TRP A 574 31.27 16.36 65.72
N GLU A 575 30.38 16.71 66.65
CA GLU A 575 29.63 15.72 67.43
C GLU A 575 28.39 15.28 66.65
N ILE A 576 28.23 13.96 66.48
CA ILE A 576 27.01 13.36 65.96
C ILE A 576 26.15 12.94 67.16
N VAL A 577 25.02 13.62 67.35
CA VAL A 577 23.93 13.17 68.23
C VAL A 577 22.67 13.07 67.39
N ASP A 578 22.08 11.87 67.34
CA ASP A 578 20.81 11.56 66.66
C ASP A 578 20.68 12.05 65.20
N GLY A 579 21.65 11.67 64.36
CA GLY A 579 21.48 11.66 62.90
C GLY A 579 21.32 13.03 62.24
N THR A 580 21.54 14.13 62.96
CA THR A 580 21.49 15.48 62.40
C THR A 580 22.84 16.17 62.64
N VAL A 581 23.46 16.64 61.56
CA VAL A 581 24.74 17.38 61.61
C VAL A 581 24.43 18.87 61.68
N THR A 582 24.85 19.54 62.75
CA THR A 582 24.78 21.01 62.88
C THR A 582 26.17 21.58 63.15
N LEU A 583 26.46 22.71 62.48
CA LEU A 583 27.75 23.44 62.46
C LEU A 583 28.31 23.72 63.86
#